data_AF-A0A960K2Q8-F1
#
_entry.id   AF-A0A960K2Q8-F1
#
_cell.length_a   1.000
_cell.length_b   1.000
_cell.length_c   1.000
_cell.angle_alpha   90.00
_cell.angle_beta   90.00
_cell.angle_gamma   90.00
#
_symmetry.space_group_name_H-M   'P 1'
#
loop_
_entity.id
_entity.type
_entity.pdbx_description
1 polymer ?
#
loop_
_entity_poly.entity_id
_entity_poly.type
_entity_poly.pdbx_seq_one_letter_code
_entity_poly.pdbx_strand_id
1 'polypeptide(L)' 'MSTPSDREELSFSEALEQLEEILGRIEGEEIDIDELAAELRRGAELLELCRGKIRRAEVEVTQIVQSLEDEPPAAH' A
#
# COMPACT_ATOMS: atom_id res chain seq x y z
N MET A 1 0.88 14.52 17.31
CA MET A 1 1.93 13.70 17.96
C MET A 1 1.88 12.33 17.31
N SER A 2 2.77 12.08 16.35
CA SER A 2 2.89 10.80 15.66
C SER A 2 3.46 9.76 16.62
N THR A 3 2.72 8.69 16.85
CA THR A 3 3.13 7.59 17.73
C THR A 3 4.28 6.79 17.08
N PRO A 4 5.37 6.50 17.82
CA PRO A 4 6.48 5.69 17.36
C PRO A 4 6.25 4.21 17.75
N SER A 5 5.65 3.43 16.86
CA SER A 5 5.55 1.96 16.84
C SER A 5 4.90 1.70 15.48
N ASP A 6 5.55 1.10 14.49
CA ASP A 6 6.19 -0.20 14.52
C ASP A 6 7.41 -0.23 13.58
N ARG A 7 8.27 -1.21 13.85
CA ARG A 7 9.48 -1.51 13.09
C ARG A 7 9.12 -1.89 11.64
N GLU A 8 9.50 -1.04 10.69
CA GLU A 8 9.78 -1.35 9.26
C GLU A 8 8.64 -1.78 8.31
N GLU A 9 7.35 -1.58 8.61
CA GLU A 9 6.29 -1.71 7.60
C GLU A 9 5.78 -0.35 7.11
N LEU A 10 6.37 0.18 6.03
CA LEU A 10 5.95 1.40 5.32
C LEU A 10 4.43 1.50 5.20
N SER A 11 3.81 2.55 5.74
CA SER A 11 2.37 2.79 5.59
C SER A 11 1.97 2.92 4.12
N PHE A 12 0.69 2.71 3.80
CA PHE A 12 0.22 2.85 2.41
C PHE A 12 0.49 4.27 1.87
N SER A 13 0.27 5.29 2.71
CA SER A 13 0.54 6.68 2.37
C SER A 13 2.03 6.95 2.14
N GLU A 14 2.93 6.42 2.97
CA GLU A 14 4.38 6.57 2.78
C GLU A 14 4.89 5.82 1.53
N ALA A 15 4.31 4.65 1.24
CA ALA A 15 4.64 3.92 0.02
C ALA A 15 4.17 4.66 -1.24
N LEU A 16 3.02 5.33 -1.16
CA LEU A 16 2.50 6.17 -2.24
C LEU A 16 3.37 7.42 -2.45
N GLU A 17 3.78 8.09 -1.38
CA GLU A 17 4.67 9.26 -1.44
C GLU A 17 6.02 8.88 -2.07
N GLN A 18 6.60 7.74 -1.70
CA GLN A 18 7.82 7.25 -2.36
C GLN A 18 7.60 6.92 -3.84
N LEU A 19 6.45 6.37 -4.22
CA LEU A 19 6.13 6.13 -5.63
C LEU A 19 6.05 7.43 -6.42
N GLU A 20 5.46 8.49 -5.85
CA GLU A 20 5.41 9.82 -6.46
C GLU A 20 6.81 10.44 -6.59
N GLU A 21 7.67 10.30 -5.59
CA GLU A 21 9.08 10.72 -5.69
C GLU A 21 9.83 9.99 -6.80
N ILE A 22 9.65 8.67 -6.89
CA ILE A 22 10.26 7.83 -7.93
C ILE A 22 9.80 8.30 -9.32
N LEU A 23 8.50 8.55 -9.48
CA LEU A 23 7.94 9.11 -10.71
C LEU A 23 8.58 10.46 -11.06
N GLY A 24 8.71 11.37 -10.09
CA GLY A 24 9.34 12.67 -10.30
C GLY A 24 10.81 12.57 -10.71
N ARG A 25 11.55 11.58 -10.19
CA ARG A 25 12.94 11.32 -10.61
C ARG A 25 13.01 10.76 -12.02
N ILE A 26 12.14 9.80 -12.37
CA ILE A 26 12.08 9.17 -13.70
C ILE A 26 11.68 10.18 -14.79
N GLU A 27 10.79 11.12 -14.46
CA GLU A 27 10.37 12.20 -15.36
C GLU A 27 11.44 13.31 -15.51
N GLY A 28 12.49 13.28 -14.68
CA GLY A 28 13.63 14.18 -14.78
C GLY A 28 14.47 13.92 -16.04
N GLU A 29 14.94 15.00 -16.68
CA GLU A 29 15.62 14.95 -17.98
C GLU A 29 17.04 14.34 -17.95
N GLU A 30 17.61 14.12 -16.75
CA GLU A 30 19.00 13.66 -16.55
C GLU A 30 19.14 12.36 -15.74
N ILE A 31 18.14 11.47 -15.73
CA ILE A 31 18.29 10.16 -15.06
C ILE A 31 19.17 9.21 -15.88
N ASP A 32 20.17 8.60 -15.26
CA ASP A 32 20.99 7.57 -15.90
C ASP A 32 20.20 6.26 -16.08
N ILE A 33 20.54 5.45 -17.08
CA ILE A 33 19.86 4.17 -17.37
C ILE A 33 19.97 3.18 -16.19
N ASP A 34 21.11 3.18 -15.48
CA ASP A 34 21.32 2.31 -14.32
C ASP A 34 20.49 2.78 -13.13
N GLU A 35 20.35 4.10 -12.96
CA GLU A 35 19.48 4.71 -11.95
C GLU A 35 18.01 4.44 -12.25
N LEU A 36 17.58 4.60 -13.51
CA LEU A 36 16.22 4.28 -13.94
C LEU A 36 15.86 2.83 -13.61
N ALA A 37 16.75 1.88 -13.85
CA ALA A 37 16.53 0.46 -13.54
C ALA A 37 16.48 0.18 -12.02
N ALA A 38 17.16 0.98 -11.20
CA ALA A 38 17.10 0.89 -9.74
C ALA A 38 15.77 1.48 -9.21
N GLU A 39 15.39 2.66 -9.71
CA GLU A 39 14.15 3.35 -9.34
C GLU A 39 12.92 2.52 -9.74
N LEU A 40 12.92 1.91 -10.93
CA LEU A 40 11.84 1.01 -11.35
C LEU A 40 11.70 -0.22 -10.44
N ARG A 41 12.83 -0.83 -10.06
CA ARG A 41 12.84 -1.98 -9.13
C ARG A 41 12.26 -1.59 -7.78
N ARG A 42 12.66 -0.42 -7.26
CA ARG A 42 12.12 0.10 -6.01
C ARG A 42 10.62 0.37 -6.10
N GLY A 43 10.17 0.97 -7.20
CA GLY A 43 8.74 1.19 -7.45
C GLY A 43 7.94 -0.10 -7.50
N ALA A 44 8.49 -1.16 -8.12
CA ALA A 44 7.85 -2.47 -8.16
C ALA A 44 7.70 -3.09 -6.75
N GLU A 45 8.72 -2.99 -5.89
CA GLU A 45 8.65 -3.44 -4.49
C GLU A 45 7.56 -2.71 -3.71
N LEU A 46 7.47 -1.38 -3.87
CA LEU A 46 6.46 -0.55 -3.20
C LEU A 46 5.04 -0.89 -3.70
N LEU A 47 4.88 -1.15 -4.99
CA LEU A 47 3.62 -1.59 -5.58
C LEU A 47 3.15 -2.93 -5.00
N GLU A 48 4.05 -3.90 -4.85
CA GLU A 48 3.72 -5.19 -4.22
C GLU A 48 3.29 -5.02 -2.76
N LEU A 49 3.98 -4.15 -2.02
CA LEU A 49 3.59 -3.77 -0.66
C LEU A 49 2.18 -3.18 -0.61
N CYS A 50 1.89 -2.20 -1.49
CA CYS A 50 0.58 -1.56 -1.59
C CYS A 50 -0.52 -2.58 -1.91
N ARG A 51 -0.30 -3.46 -2.90
CA ARG A 51 -1.25 -4.53 -3.25
C ARG A 51 -1.49 -5.46 -2.07
N GLY A 52 -0.44 -5.83 -1.34
CA GLY A 52 -0.56 -6.65 -0.13
C GLY A 52 -1.45 -6.01 0.93
N LYS A 53 -1.29 -4.70 1.16
CA LYS A 53 -2.13 -3.95 2.12
C LYS A 53 -3.59 -3.86 1.69
N ILE A 54 -3.84 -3.55 0.41
CA ILE A 54 -5.20 -3.51 -0.14
C ILE A 54 -5.87 -4.87 0.05
N ARG A 55 -5.18 -5.96 -0.31
CA ARG A 55 -5.73 -7.31 -0.18
C ARG A 55 -6.05 -7.68 1.27
N ARG A 56 -5.20 -7.30 2.23
CA ARG A 56 -5.47 -7.50 3.67
C ARG A 56 -6.73 -6.74 4.09
N ALA A 57 -6.84 -5.47 3.70
CA ALA A 57 -8.02 -4.66 4.01
C ALA A 57 -9.30 -5.24 3.38
N GLU A 58 -9.25 -5.71 2.13
CA GLU A 58 -10.40 -6.35 1.47
C GLU A 58 -10.88 -7.61 2.22
N VAL A 59 -9.94 -8.45 2.68
CA VAL A 59 -10.27 -9.63 3.48
C VAL A 59 -10.92 -9.25 4.81
N GLU A 60 -10.36 -8.26 5.50
CA GLU A 60 -10.89 -7.78 6.78
C GLU A 60 -12.30 -7.20 6.62
N VAL A 61 -12.51 -6.35 5.61
CA VAL A 61 -13.84 -5.81 5.28
C VAL A 61 -14.83 -6.94 4.98
N THR A 62 -14.42 -7.92 4.18
CA THR A 62 -15.28 -9.08 3.86
C THR A 62 -15.69 -9.85 5.11
N GLN A 63 -14.74 -10.10 6.02
CA GLN A 63 -15.02 -10.79 7.29
C GLN A 63 -15.96 -10.00 8.20
N ILE A 64 -15.78 -8.67 8.28
CA ILE A 64 -16.67 -7.80 9.04
C ILE A 64 -18.09 -7.85 8.48
N VAL A 65 -18.23 -7.72 7.16
CA VAL A 65 -19.55 -7.78 6.49
C VAL A 65 -20.22 -9.12 6.74
N GLN A 66 -19.51 -10.24 6.55
CA GLN A 66 -20.05 -11.57 6.84
C GLN A 66 -20.51 -11.72 8.29
N SER A 67 -19.74 -11.20 9.25
CA SER A 67 -20.09 -11.25 10.67
C SER A 67 -21.34 -10.45 11.01
N LEU A 68 -21.66 -9.40 10.24
CA LEU A 68 -22.87 -8.60 10.40
C LEU A 68 -24.10 -9.23 9.73
N GLU A 69 -23.89 -10.01 8.66
CA GLU A 69 -24.96 -10.71 7.93
C GLU A 69 -25.44 -12.00 8.63
N ASP A 70 -24.64 -12.56 9.54
CA ASP A 70 -24.99 -13.74 10.36
C ASP A 70 -25.93 -13.42 11.54
N GLU A 71 -26.46 -12.19 11.66
CA GLU A 71 -27.54 -11.89 12.60
C GLU A 71 -28.87 -12.46 12.05
N PRO A 72 -29.47 -13.47 12.70
CA PRO A 72 -30.71 -14.08 12.20
C PRO A 72 -31.80 -13.01 12.12
N PRO A 73 -32.66 -13.02 11.09
CA PRO A 73 -33.79 -12.10 11.05
C PRO A 73 -34.60 -12.30 12.33
N ALA A 74 -34.69 -11.25 13.13
CA ALA A 74 -35.49 -11.22 14.34
C ALA A 74 -36.89 -11.75 14.02
N ALA A 75 -37.16 -12.99 14.41
CA ALA A 75 -38.48 -13.58 14.34
C ALA A 75 -39.34 -12.91 15.40
N HIS A 76 -40.14 -11.92 14.99
CA HIS A 76 -41.31 -11.43 15.72
C HIS A 76 -42.52 -11.48 14.81
#